data_AF-A0A7R9ZCQ3-F1
#
_entry.id   AF-A0A7R9ZCQ3-F1
#
_cell.length_a   1.000
_cell.length_b   1.000
_cell.length_c   1.000
_cell.angle_alpha   90.00
_cell.angle_beta   90.00
_cell.angle_gamma   90.00
#
_symmetry.space_group_name_H-M   'P 1'
#
loop_
_entity.id
_entity.type
_entity.pdbx_description
1 polymer ?
#
loop_
_entity_poly.entity_id
_entity_poly.type
_entity_poly.pdbx_seq_one_letter_code
_entity_poly.pdbx_strand_id
1 'polypeptide(L)'
;MEVRSSSFEVEVHAPICAAAAEMLTPDALRFVGYLCHKFEDRRRALLTARLSRSTEFDSGAVPAFISSGEDGSASLREPHSHATDDAGWRCAPIPPDVTDR
;
A
#
# COMPACT_ATOMS: atom_id res chain seq x y z
N MET A 1 1.26 28.62 -12.75
CA MET A 1 2.34 27.63 -12.83
C MET A 1 1.69 26.30 -13.17
N GLU A 2 1.61 25.93 -14.45
CA GLU A 2 1.03 24.65 -14.85
C GLU A 2 2.04 23.54 -14.51
N VAL A 3 1.79 22.83 -13.42
CA VAL A 3 2.50 21.60 -13.11
C VAL A 3 2.00 20.55 -14.11
N ARG A 4 2.73 20.37 -15.21
CA ARG A 4 2.47 19.25 -16.12
C ARG A 4 2.93 17.98 -15.41
N SER A 5 2.01 17.32 -14.69
CA SER A 5 2.25 15.96 -14.19
C SER A 5 2.58 15.05 -15.37
N SER A 6 3.45 14.07 -15.15
CA SER A 6 3.76 13.03 -16.14
C SER A 6 2.46 12.42 -16.68
N SER A 7 2.39 12.25 -18.00
CA SER A 7 1.27 11.59 -18.65
C SER A 7 1.45 10.08 -18.56
N PHE A 8 0.45 9.38 -18.06
CA PHE A 8 0.40 7.91 -18.01
C PHE A 8 -0.66 7.42 -18.97
N GLU A 9 -0.34 6.38 -19.73
CA GLU A 9 -1.30 5.73 -20.61
C GLU A 9 -2.21 4.81 -19.78
N VAL A 10 -3.52 4.97 -19.95
CA VAL A 10 -4.55 4.18 -19.26
C VAL A 10 -5.55 3.71 -20.29
N GLU A 11 -5.75 2.40 -20.36
CA GLU A 11 -6.75 1.79 -21.23
C GLU A 11 -7.99 1.41 -20.41
N VAL A 12 -9.17 1.82 -20.89
CA VAL A 12 -10.46 1.49 -20.27
C VAL A 12 -11.17 0.48 -21.17
N HIS A 13 -11.20 -0.78 -20.76
CA HIS A 13 -11.76 -1.88 -21.56
C HIS A 13 -13.30 -1.91 -21.55
N ALA A 14 -13.95 -1.29 -20.56
CA ALA A 14 -15.40 -1.26 -20.45
C ALA A 14 -16.00 -0.11 -21.27
N PRO A 15 -17.23 -0.25 -21.82
CA PRO A 15 -17.94 0.86 -22.44
C PRO A 15 -18.14 2.02 -21.46
N ILE A 16 -17.86 3.25 -21.90
CA ILE A 16 -18.02 4.45 -21.08
C ILE A 16 -19.48 4.90 -21.17
N CYS A 17 -20.25 4.61 -20.12
CA CYS A 17 -21.58 5.21 -19.92
C CYS A 17 -21.47 6.62 -19.32
N ALA A 18 -22.59 7.36 -19.23
CA ALA A 18 -22.60 8.73 -18.70
C ALA A 18 -21.98 8.81 -17.28
N ALA A 19 -22.36 7.90 -16.38
CA ALA A 19 -21.81 7.85 -15.02
C ALA A 19 -20.29 7.57 -15.01
N ALA A 20 -19.81 6.71 -15.92
CA ALA A 20 -18.38 6.44 -16.05
C ALA A 20 -17.63 7.67 -16.57
N ALA A 21 -18.20 8.44 -17.49
CA ALA A 21 -17.58 9.67 -18.00
C ALA A 21 -17.43 10.75 -16.91
N GLU A 22 -18.38 10.84 -15.96
CA GLU A 22 -18.29 11.74 -14.81
C GLU A 22 -17.16 11.36 -13.84
N MET A 23 -16.89 10.07 -13.66
CA MET A 23 -15.84 9.57 -12.76
C MET A 23 -14.47 9.49 -13.44
N LEU A 24 -14.41 9.01 -14.68
CA LEU A 24 -13.20 8.76 -15.46
C LEU A 24 -12.81 9.99 -16.29
N THR A 25 -12.81 11.15 -15.64
CA THR A 25 -12.31 12.38 -16.25
C THR A 25 -10.82 12.22 -16.61
N PRO A 26 -10.29 13.02 -17.56
CA PRO A 26 -8.87 12.97 -17.91
C PRO A 26 -7.93 13.15 -16.70
N ASP A 27 -8.33 13.98 -15.74
CA ASP A 27 -7.56 14.21 -14.51
C ASP A 27 -7.60 13.00 -13.56
N ALA A 28 -8.76 12.35 -13.42
CA ALA A 28 -8.90 11.13 -12.64
C ALA A 28 -8.07 9.98 -13.25
N LEU A 29 -8.15 9.79 -14.57
CA LEU A 29 -7.35 8.77 -15.27
C LEU A 29 -5.86 9.04 -15.14
N ARG A 30 -5.42 10.30 -15.26
CA ARG A 30 -4.01 10.67 -15.05
C ARG A 30 -3.56 10.37 -13.62
N PHE A 31 -4.39 10.67 -12.62
CA PHE A 31 -4.08 10.40 -11.21
C PHE A 31 -3.97 8.89 -10.93
N VAL A 32 -4.94 8.09 -11.40
CA VAL A 32 -4.92 6.63 -11.25
C VAL A 32 -3.72 6.03 -11.99
N GLY A 33 -3.44 6.48 -13.22
CA GLY A 33 -2.26 6.06 -13.98
C GLY A 33 -0.95 6.30 -13.23
N TYR A 34 -0.80 7.47 -12.58
CA TYR A 34 0.34 7.77 -11.71
C TYR A 34 0.45 6.81 -10.53
N LEU A 35 -0.65 6.55 -9.81
CA LEU A 35 -0.66 5.65 -8.66
C LEU A 35 -0.28 4.23 -9.06
N CYS A 36 -0.88 3.71 -10.13
CA CYS A 36 -0.56 2.39 -10.67
C CYS A 36 0.93 2.32 -11.01
N HIS A 37 1.45 3.26 -11.80
CA HIS A 37 2.87 3.25 -12.17
C HIS A 37 3.81 3.31 -10.95
N LYS A 38 3.50 4.17 -9.98
CA LYS A 38 4.36 4.37 -8.79
C LYS A 38 4.41 3.17 -7.86
N PHE A 39 3.30 2.43 -7.71
CA PHE A 39 3.16 1.42 -6.65
C PHE A 39 3.05 -0.02 -7.16
N GLU A 40 2.93 -0.25 -8.48
CA GLU A 40 2.70 -1.57 -9.06
C GLU A 40 3.82 -2.57 -8.74
N ASP A 41 5.09 -2.17 -8.83
CA ASP A 41 6.22 -3.07 -8.57
C ASP A 41 6.19 -3.60 -7.13
N ARG A 42 5.93 -2.71 -6.16
CA ARG A 42 5.81 -3.12 -4.76
C ARG A 42 4.58 -4.00 -4.54
N ARG A 43 3.45 -3.69 -5.18
CA ARG A 43 2.23 -4.51 -5.11
C ARG A 43 2.50 -5.94 -5.60
N ARG A 44 3.17 -6.10 -6.74
CA ARG A 44 3.56 -7.41 -7.28
C ARG A 44 4.50 -8.17 -6.34
N ALA A 45 5.55 -7.51 -5.85
CA ALA A 45 6.48 -8.12 -4.90
C ALA A 45 5.78 -8.64 -3.63
N LEU A 46 4.82 -7.88 -3.09
CA LEU A 46 4.03 -8.30 -1.93
C LEU A 46 3.10 -9.48 -2.24
N LEU A 47 2.54 -9.56 -3.44
CA LEU A 47 1.72 -10.70 -3.85
C LEU A 47 2.57 -11.98 -3.99
N THR A 48 3.76 -11.88 -4.58
CA THR A 48 4.71 -13.00 -4.66
C THR A 48 5.15 -13.45 -3.26
N ALA A 49 5.40 -12.51 -2.35
CA ALA A 49 5.73 -12.82 -0.96
C ALA A 49 4.59 -13.55 -0.23
N ARG A 50 3.33 -13.16 -0.48
CA ARG A 50 2.15 -13.86 0.07
C ARG A 50 2.06 -15.30 -0.43
N LEU A 51 2.30 -15.53 -1.73
CA LEU A 51 2.31 -16.88 -2.29
C LEU A 51 3.42 -17.74 -1.65
N SER A 52 4.62 -17.18 -1.52
CA SER A 52 5.75 -17.87 -0.89
C SER A 52 5.44 -18.27 0.54
N ARG A 53 4.86 -17.34 1.32
CA ARG A 53 4.43 -17.59 2.71
C ARG A 53 3.32 -18.63 2.80
N SER A 54 2.39 -18.65 1.82
CA SER A 54 1.35 -19.69 1.74
C SER A 54 1.98 -21.08 1.62
N THR A 55 2.92 -21.24 0.69
CA THR A 55 3.63 -22.52 0.51
C THR A 55 4.37 -22.97 1.76
N GLU A 56 4.99 -22.04 2.51
CA GLU A 56 5.62 -22.35 3.80
C GLU A 56 4.60 -22.91 4.80
N PHE A 57 3.44 -22.28 4.93
CA PHE A 57 2.39 -22.75 5.83
C PHE A 57 1.77 -24.08 5.39
N ASP A 58 1.58 -24.28 4.09
CA ASP A 58 1.09 -25.55 3.53
C ASP A 58 2.07 -26.70 3.82
N SER A 59 3.36 -26.40 3.98
CA SER A 59 4.39 -27.38 4.38
C SER A 59 4.45 -27.66 5.89
N GLY A 60 3.55 -27.05 6.67
CA GLY A 60 3.41 -27.27 8.12
C GLY A 60 4.04 -26.18 9.00
N ALA A 61 4.56 -25.10 8.43
CA ALA A 61 4.99 -23.95 9.22
C ALA A 61 3.78 -23.25 9.86
N VAL A 62 3.96 -22.75 11.10
CA VAL A 62 2.88 -22.07 11.86
C VAL A 62 3.22 -20.59 12.02
N PRO A 63 2.25 -19.66 11.87
CA PRO A 63 2.48 -18.25 12.13
C PRO A 63 2.96 -18.02 13.58
N ALA A 64 4.01 -17.22 13.73
CA ALA A 64 4.52 -16.78 15.03
C ALA A 64 4.79 -15.28 15.01
N PHE A 65 4.78 -14.66 16.18
CA PHE A 65 5.33 -13.32 16.34
C PHE A 65 6.83 -13.37 16.03
N ILE A 66 7.35 -12.42 15.25
CA ILE A 66 8.77 -12.43 14.87
C ILE A 66 9.58 -12.06 16.13
N SER A 67 10.29 -13.05 16.68
CA SER A 67 11.25 -12.86 17.76
C SER A 67 12.54 -12.26 17.21
N SER A 68 13.12 -11.30 17.92
CA SER A 68 14.38 -10.70 17.48
C SER A 68 15.51 -11.73 17.46
N GLY A 69 16.20 -11.89 16.33
CA GLY A 69 17.32 -12.84 16.18
C GLY A 69 18.65 -12.24 16.64
N GLU A 70 19.61 -13.09 17.05
CA GLU A 70 20.94 -12.70 17.56
C GLU A 70 21.81 -11.91 16.54
N ASP A 71 21.46 -11.96 15.26
CA ASP A 71 22.14 -11.22 14.17
C ASP A 71 21.60 -9.78 13.98
N GLY A 72 20.69 -9.32 14.84
CA GLY A 72 20.10 -7.98 14.80
C GLY A 72 19.19 -7.68 13.59
N SER A 73 18.95 -8.66 12.70
CA SER A 73 18.20 -8.48 11.45
C SER A 73 16.73 -8.93 11.52
N ALA A 74 16.21 -9.20 12.70
CA ALA A 74 14.78 -9.43 12.89
C ALA A 74 14.33 -8.66 14.12
N SER A 75 13.28 -7.87 13.97
CA SER A 75 12.54 -7.30 15.08
C SER A 75 11.11 -7.02 14.62
N LEU A 76 10.12 -7.75 15.16
CA LEU A 76 8.76 -7.21 15.28
C LEU A 76 8.67 -6.25 16.47
N ARG A 77 9.64 -5.35 16.57
CA ARG A 77 9.53 -3.99 17.12
C ARG A 77 10.55 -3.08 16.43
N GLU A 78 10.97 -3.41 15.20
CA GLU A 78 11.59 -2.46 14.30
C GLU A 78 10.42 -1.93 13.48
N PRO A 79 9.82 -0.81 13.90
CA PRO A 79 8.76 -0.19 13.14
C PRO A 79 9.31 0.17 11.77
N HIS A 80 8.48 0.10 10.74
CA HIS A 80 8.77 0.55 9.38
C HIS A 80 9.07 2.06 9.31
N SER A 81 9.08 2.73 10.46
CA SER A 81 9.53 4.08 10.77
C SER A 81 10.15 4.05 12.17
N HIS A 82 11.38 4.50 12.42
CA HIS A 82 12.11 4.58 13.73
C HIS A 82 11.35 5.16 14.96
N ALA A 83 10.06 5.39 14.86
CA ALA A 83 9.21 6.07 15.81
C ALA A 83 8.82 5.21 17.02
N THR A 84 8.89 3.88 17.00
CA THR A 84 8.40 3.03 18.11
C THR A 84 9.43 2.67 19.18
N ASP A 85 10.63 3.25 19.13
CA ASP A 85 11.52 3.30 20.29
C ASP A 85 11.10 4.41 21.28
N ASP A 86 10.21 5.30 20.85
CA ASP A 86 9.58 6.31 21.69
C ASP A 86 8.32 5.73 22.36
N ALA A 87 8.33 5.59 23.69
CA ALA A 87 7.16 5.19 24.48
C ALA A 87 5.96 6.15 24.33
N GLY A 88 6.23 7.38 23.91
CA GLY A 88 5.25 8.40 23.58
C GLY A 88 4.67 8.29 22.16
N TRP A 89 5.16 7.38 21.31
CA TRP A 89 4.71 7.30 19.92
C TRP A 89 3.22 6.99 19.82
N ARG A 90 2.53 7.76 18.98
CA ARG A 90 1.12 7.56 18.62
C ARG A 90 0.96 7.79 17.12
N CYS A 91 -0.11 7.25 16.55
CA CYS A 91 -0.51 7.57 15.18
C CYS A 91 -0.88 9.06 15.06
N ALA A 92 -1.05 9.53 13.81
CA ALA A 92 -1.50 10.90 13.56
C ALA A 92 -2.85 11.19 14.26
N PRO A 93 -3.11 12.45 14.67
CA PRO A 93 -4.36 12.82 15.33
C PRO A 93 -5.59 12.40 14.53
N ILE A 94 -6.61 11.92 15.23
CA ILE A 94 -7.87 11.48 14.63
C ILE A 94 -8.68 12.71 14.21
N PRO A 95 -9.15 12.79 12.95
CA PRO A 95 -10.05 13.87 12.53
C PRO A 95 -11.37 13.88 13.33
N PRO A 96 -11.94 15.06 13.63
CA PRO A 96 -13.10 15.19 14.51
C PRO A 96 -14.36 14.52 13.95
N ASP A 97 -14.51 14.47 12.62
CA ASP A 97 -15.62 13.84 11.90
C ASP A 97 -15.65 12.31 12.00
N VAL A 98 -14.56 11.69 12.46
CA VAL A 98 -14.47 10.23 12.66
C VAL A 98 -14.04 9.85 14.08
N THR A 99 -14.19 10.75 15.05
CA THR A 99 -13.82 10.49 16.45
C THR A 99 -14.83 9.59 17.16
N ASP A 100 -16.11 9.71 16.81
CA ASP A 100 -17.19 8.82 17.24
C ASP A 100 -17.68 8.08 15.99
N ARG A 101 -17.53 6.74 15.97
CA ARG A 101 -17.69 5.90 14.78
C ARG A 101 -18.74 4.82 14.95
#